data_AF-A0A7V3AG51-F1
#
_entry.id   AF-A0A7V3AG51-F1
#
_cell.length_a   1.000
_cell.length_b   1.000
_cell.length_c   1.000
_cell.angle_alpha   90.00
_cell.angle_beta   90.00
_cell.angle_gamma   90.00
#
_symmetry.space_group_name_H-M   'P 1'
#
loop_
_entity.id
_entity.type
_entity.pdbx_description
1 polymer ?
#
loop_
_entity_poly.entity_id
_entity_poly.type
_entity_poly.pdbx_seq_one_letter_code
_entity_poly.pdbx_strand_id
1 'polypeptide(L)'
;MPRKSLKACSRSAPARNRPGPQRVSFEELLRSADCLVLAAPLTPSTFHLLDRAALACMKPGAQFVNVGRGSVVDEVAVAEARASGRLAGYAADVFEMEDLSRADRPREIPALLLAQRERTVFTPHLGSAVTEVRKEIERAAALNIVDVLQGRRPRNAVGMEVSSVST
;
A
#
# COMPACT_ATOMS: atom_id res chain seq x y z
N MET A 1 -15.89 -15.21 -24.22
CA MET A 1 -15.61 -13.97 -23.46
C MET A 1 -14.18 -13.50 -23.76
N PRO A 2 -13.90 -12.19 -23.82
CA PRO A 2 -12.52 -11.70 -23.91
C PRO A 2 -11.74 -12.07 -22.64
N ARG A 3 -10.44 -12.40 -22.78
CA ARG A 3 -9.56 -12.58 -21.63
C ARG A 3 -9.32 -11.22 -20.95
N LYS A 4 -9.61 -11.12 -19.65
CA LYS A 4 -9.18 -9.95 -18.84
C LYS A 4 -7.66 -9.91 -18.85
N SER A 5 -7.07 -8.79 -19.30
CA SER A 5 -5.62 -8.61 -19.32
C SER A 5 -5.14 -8.08 -17.97
N LEU A 6 -4.14 -8.74 -17.38
CA LEU A 6 -3.51 -8.26 -16.15
C LEU A 6 -2.39 -7.28 -16.52
N LYS A 7 -2.53 -6.03 -16.09
CA LYS A 7 -1.58 -4.93 -16.31
C LYS A 7 -0.91 -4.52 -15.00
N ALA A 8 0.29 -3.95 -15.10
CA ALA A 8 1.00 -3.39 -13.95
C ALA A 8 1.90 -2.20 -14.32
N CYS A 9 2.00 -1.24 -13.41
CA CYS A 9 3.02 -0.19 -13.41
C CYS A 9 3.89 -0.36 -12.15
N SER A 10 5.21 -0.40 -12.29
CA SER A 10 6.15 -0.52 -11.16
C SER A 10 7.54 -0.04 -11.58
N ARG A 11 8.22 0.68 -10.67
CA ARG A 11 9.60 1.14 -10.86
C ARG A 11 10.63 0.02 -10.69
N SER A 12 10.27 -1.07 -10.02
CA SER A 12 11.14 -2.24 -9.85
C SER A 12 11.22 -3.05 -11.14
N ALA A 13 12.39 -3.62 -11.44
CA ALA A 13 12.53 -4.64 -12.49
C ALA A 13 11.65 -5.87 -12.21
N PRO A 14 11.17 -6.61 -13.23
CA PRO A 14 10.40 -7.83 -13.02
C PRO A 14 11.27 -8.95 -12.41
N ALA A 15 10.67 -9.79 -11.57
CA ALA A 15 11.27 -11.05 -11.16
C ALA A 15 11.50 -11.94 -12.40
N ARG A 16 12.67 -12.59 -12.49
CA ARG A 16 13.01 -13.45 -13.63
C ARG A 16 12.16 -14.74 -13.63
N ASN A 17 12.00 -15.33 -14.82
CA ASN A 17 11.46 -16.67 -15.07
C ASN A 17 9.96 -16.93 -14.80
N ARG A 18 9.07 -15.93 -14.87
CA ARG A 18 7.62 -16.16 -15.08
C ARG A 18 7.00 -15.15 -16.06
N PRO A 19 5.99 -15.53 -16.86
CA PRO A 19 5.18 -14.57 -17.62
C PRO A 19 4.39 -13.69 -16.64
N GLY A 20 4.83 -12.44 -16.49
CA GLY A 20 4.20 -11.46 -15.60
C GLY A 20 3.03 -10.70 -16.25
N PRO A 21 2.43 -9.74 -15.51
CA PRO A 21 1.48 -8.80 -16.08
C PRO A 21 2.11 -7.96 -17.20
N GLN A 22 1.29 -7.50 -18.15
CA GLN A 22 1.72 -6.51 -19.15
C GLN A 22 2.16 -5.24 -18.43
N ARG A 23 3.40 -4.79 -18.70
CA ARG A 23 3.87 -3.49 -18.20
C ARG A 23 3.31 -2.36 -19.06
N VAL A 24 2.80 -1.34 -18.39
CA VAL A 24 2.11 -0.18 -18.96
C VAL A 24 2.50 1.08 -18.19
N SER A 25 2.21 2.27 -18.73
CA SER A 25 2.35 3.52 -17.96
C SER A 25 1.31 3.59 -16.83
N PHE A 26 1.57 4.43 -15.82
CA PHE A 26 0.59 4.68 -14.75
C PHE A 26 -0.73 5.23 -15.31
N GLU A 27 -0.63 6.17 -16.25
CA GLU A 27 -1.76 6.78 -16.97
C GLU A 27 -2.60 5.75 -17.75
N GLU A 28 -1.96 4.81 -18.47
CA GLU A 28 -2.64 3.74 -19.18
C GLU A 28 -3.27 2.73 -18.20
N LEU A 29 -2.62 2.44 -17.08
CA LEU A 29 -3.15 1.58 -16.02
C LEU A 29 -4.46 2.17 -15.46
N LEU A 30 -4.47 3.45 -15.08
CA LEU A 30 -5.67 4.14 -14.58
C LEU A 30 -6.82 4.11 -15.60
N ARG A 31 -6.54 4.49 -16.86
CA ARG A 31 -7.55 4.56 -17.92
C ARG A 31 -8.13 3.20 -18.33
N SER A 32 -7.43 2.09 -18.08
CA SER A 32 -7.85 0.75 -18.53
C SER A 32 -8.24 -0.23 -17.41
N ALA A 33 -7.97 0.08 -16.14
CA ALA A 33 -8.33 -0.78 -15.01
C ALA A 33 -9.84 -0.75 -14.68
N ASP A 34 -10.49 -1.91 -14.74
CA ASP A 34 -11.81 -2.14 -14.10
C ASP A 34 -11.68 -2.25 -12.58
N CYS A 35 -10.55 -2.78 -12.10
CA CYS A 35 -10.17 -2.85 -10.70
C CYS A 35 -8.70 -2.49 -10.58
N LEU A 36 -8.39 -1.50 -9.74
CA LEU A 36 -7.03 -1.09 -9.41
C LEU A 36 -6.64 -1.66 -8.04
N VAL A 37 -5.49 -2.31 -7.96
CA VAL A 37 -4.90 -2.78 -6.70
C VAL A 37 -3.58 -2.04 -6.48
N LEU A 38 -3.49 -1.30 -5.38
CA LEU A 38 -2.33 -0.51 -4.97
C LEU A 38 -1.54 -1.26 -3.89
N ALA A 39 -0.29 -1.57 -4.22
CA ALA A 39 0.69 -2.21 -3.33
C ALA A 39 2.04 -1.46 -3.38
N ALA A 40 2.00 -0.13 -3.52
CA ALA A 40 3.20 0.71 -3.55
C ALA A 40 3.59 1.14 -2.13
N PRO A 41 4.90 1.31 -1.84
CA PRO A 41 5.36 1.90 -0.59
C PRO A 41 5.11 3.40 -0.55
N LEU A 42 4.99 3.96 0.65
CA LEU A 42 5.02 5.41 0.86
C LEU A 42 6.46 5.92 0.69
N THR A 43 6.61 6.94 -0.15
CA THR A 43 7.84 7.70 -0.41
C THR A 43 7.44 9.14 -0.75
N PRO A 44 8.35 10.14 -0.71
CA PRO A 44 8.05 11.49 -1.19
C PRO A 44 7.52 11.54 -2.63
N SER A 45 7.88 10.54 -3.45
CA SER A 45 7.52 10.40 -4.86
C SER A 45 6.31 9.48 -5.13
N THR A 46 5.64 9.03 -4.07
CA THR A 46 4.40 8.24 -4.11
C THR A 46 3.35 8.75 -3.11
N PHE A 47 3.67 9.78 -2.31
CA PHE A 47 2.70 10.50 -1.51
C PHE A 47 1.57 11.05 -2.41
N HIS A 48 0.31 10.78 -2.03
CA HIS A 48 -0.90 11.11 -2.80
C HIS A 48 -0.80 10.79 -4.30
N LEU A 49 -0.15 9.67 -4.67
CA LEU A 49 -0.08 9.19 -6.05
C LEU A 49 -1.48 8.91 -6.64
N LEU A 50 -2.44 8.55 -5.81
CA LEU A 50 -3.86 8.46 -6.15
C LEU A 50 -4.60 9.67 -5.54
N ASP A 51 -4.38 10.83 -6.15
CA ASP A 51 -5.11 12.07 -5.88
C ASP A 51 -6.43 12.17 -6.69
N ARG A 52 -7.12 13.31 -6.53
CA ARG A 52 -8.33 13.66 -7.29
C ARG A 52 -8.15 13.57 -8.82
N ALA A 53 -6.99 13.93 -9.36
CA ALA A 53 -6.73 13.92 -10.79
C ALA A 53 -6.51 12.50 -11.33
N ALA A 54 -5.72 11.68 -10.61
CA ALA A 54 -5.52 10.27 -10.90
C ALA A 54 -6.84 9.48 -10.83
N LEU A 55 -7.66 9.73 -9.80
CA LEU A 55 -8.99 9.12 -9.65
C LEU A 55 -9.96 9.58 -10.75
N ALA A 56 -9.85 10.82 -11.25
CA ALA A 56 -10.62 11.30 -12.39
C ALA A 56 -10.17 10.68 -13.74
N CYS A 57 -8.94 10.17 -13.85
CA CYS A 57 -8.47 9.37 -14.97
C CYS A 57 -8.91 7.90 -14.94
N MET A 58 -9.42 7.39 -13.81
CA MET A 58 -9.95 6.03 -13.71
C MET A 58 -11.29 5.87 -14.44
N LYS A 59 -11.57 4.66 -14.95
CA LYS A 59 -12.85 4.32 -15.58
C LYS A 59 -14.03 4.59 -14.62
N PRO A 60 -15.13 5.22 -15.08
CA PRO A 60 -16.35 5.32 -14.29
C PRO A 60 -16.85 3.93 -13.86
N GLY A 61 -17.15 3.77 -12.57
CA GLY A 61 -17.52 2.48 -12.00
C GLY A 61 -16.36 1.53 -11.71
N ALA A 62 -15.10 1.98 -11.80
CA ALA A 62 -13.95 1.16 -11.38
C ALA A 62 -13.98 0.83 -9.88
N GLN A 63 -13.40 -0.31 -9.51
CA GLN A 63 -13.12 -0.68 -8.12
C GLN A 63 -11.68 -0.29 -7.76
N PHE A 64 -11.44 0.08 -6.50
CA PHE A 64 -10.12 0.42 -6.00
C PHE A 64 -9.81 -0.30 -4.68
N VAL A 65 -8.60 -0.85 -4.56
CA VAL A 65 -8.11 -1.58 -3.38
C VAL A 65 -6.74 -1.05 -2.96
N ASN A 66 -6.58 -0.61 -1.70
CA ASN A 66 -5.29 -0.22 -1.13
C ASN A 66 -4.79 -1.24 -0.09
N VAL A 67 -3.63 -1.84 -0.37
CA VAL A 67 -2.87 -2.72 0.52
C VAL A 67 -1.40 -2.31 0.60
N GLY A 68 -1.08 -1.07 0.21
CA GLY A 68 0.26 -0.48 0.22
C GLY A 68 0.52 0.32 1.51
N ARG A 69 0.20 1.61 1.47
CA ARG A 69 0.17 2.54 2.61
C ARG A 69 -0.94 3.55 2.42
N GLY A 70 -1.44 4.13 3.51
CA GLY A 70 -2.52 5.11 3.49
C GLY A 70 -2.19 6.32 2.63
N SER A 71 -1.14 7.06 3.00
CA SER A 71 -0.73 8.34 2.37
C SER A 71 -0.22 8.24 0.93
N VAL A 72 -0.34 7.08 0.28
CA VAL A 72 -0.18 6.94 -1.18
C VAL A 72 -1.48 7.34 -1.93
N VAL A 73 -2.55 7.55 -1.17
CA VAL A 73 -3.91 7.89 -1.61
C VAL A 73 -4.36 9.16 -0.88
N ASP A 74 -5.09 10.04 -1.57
CA ASP A 74 -5.91 11.09 -0.93
C ASP A 74 -7.27 10.48 -0.56
N GLU A 75 -7.48 10.18 0.73
CA GLU A 75 -8.71 9.53 1.18
C GLU A 75 -9.95 10.42 1.04
N VAL A 76 -9.79 11.75 1.04
CA VAL A 76 -10.89 12.69 0.82
C VAL A 76 -11.33 12.63 -0.65
N ALA A 77 -10.38 12.67 -1.59
CA ALA A 77 -10.66 12.48 -3.00
C ALA A 77 -11.25 11.09 -3.32
N VAL A 78 -10.84 10.03 -2.61
CA VAL A 78 -11.51 8.72 -2.72
C VAL A 78 -12.94 8.78 -2.19
N ALA A 79 -13.19 9.44 -1.05
CA ALA A 79 -14.53 9.59 -0.48
C ALA A 79 -15.50 10.30 -1.44
N GLU A 80 -15.01 11.33 -2.14
CA GLU A 80 -15.75 12.11 -3.13
C GLU A 80 -15.89 11.38 -4.47
N ALA A 81 -14.85 10.67 -4.94
CA ALA A 81 -14.93 9.80 -6.12
C ALA A 81 -15.91 8.63 -5.89
N ARG A 82 -16.00 8.15 -4.65
CA ARG A 82 -16.96 7.12 -4.22
C ARG A 82 -18.37 7.70 -4.01
N ALA A 83 -18.51 8.93 -3.51
CA ALA A 83 -19.80 9.62 -3.41
C ALA A 83 -20.40 9.96 -4.79
N SER A 84 -19.61 10.52 -5.70
CA SER A 84 -19.99 10.89 -7.07
C SER A 84 -20.19 9.71 -8.03
N GLY A 85 -19.92 8.48 -7.58
CA GLY A 85 -20.06 7.27 -8.40
C GLY A 85 -18.93 7.03 -9.40
N ARG A 86 -17.87 7.86 -9.42
CA ARG A 86 -16.64 7.60 -10.20
C ARG A 86 -16.05 6.24 -9.85
N LEU A 87 -15.98 5.92 -8.55
CA LEU A 87 -15.64 4.59 -8.04
C LEU A 87 -16.91 3.80 -7.69
N ALA A 88 -17.01 2.55 -8.12
CA ALA A 88 -18.09 1.65 -7.71
C ALA A 88 -17.95 1.26 -6.22
N GLY A 89 -16.73 0.97 -5.78
CA GLY A 89 -16.37 0.59 -4.40
C GLY A 89 -14.90 0.83 -4.09
N TYR A 90 -14.57 0.98 -2.81
CA TYR A 90 -13.20 1.13 -2.29
C TYR A 90 -12.94 0.14 -1.16
N ALA A 91 -11.80 -0.54 -1.17
CA ALA A 91 -11.36 -1.39 -0.08
C ALA A 91 -9.97 -0.99 0.41
N ALA A 92 -9.73 -1.05 1.72
CA ALA A 92 -8.44 -0.70 2.31
C ALA A 92 -8.11 -1.54 3.54
N ASP A 93 -6.85 -1.95 3.63
CA ASP A 93 -6.23 -2.50 4.85
C ASP A 93 -5.39 -1.46 5.60
N VAL A 94 -5.15 -0.30 4.99
CA VAL A 94 -4.22 0.74 5.45
C VAL A 94 -4.78 2.15 5.21
N PHE A 95 -4.54 3.06 6.15
CA PHE A 95 -5.18 4.39 6.20
C PHE A 95 -4.20 5.55 6.44
N GLU A 96 -4.49 6.74 5.91
CA GLU A 96 -3.63 7.93 6.03
C GLU A 96 -3.31 8.29 7.49
N MET A 97 -4.24 8.00 8.40
CA MET A 97 -4.07 8.25 9.84
C MET A 97 -2.98 7.40 10.51
N GLU A 98 -2.46 6.36 9.85
CA GLU A 98 -1.45 5.46 10.40
C GLU A 98 -0.01 5.91 10.12
N ASP A 99 0.22 6.78 9.13
CA ASP A 99 1.56 7.15 8.68
C ASP A 99 2.22 8.18 9.64
N LEU A 100 2.58 7.73 10.85
CA LEU A 100 3.05 8.55 11.98
C LEU A 100 4.25 9.47 11.69
N SER A 101 5.00 9.24 10.60
CA SER A 101 6.07 10.12 10.14
C SER A 101 5.58 11.45 9.53
N ARG A 102 4.28 11.56 9.22
CA ARG A 102 3.61 12.79 8.78
C ARG A 102 3.10 13.57 9.99
N ALA A 103 3.56 14.82 10.14
CA ALA A 103 3.02 15.74 11.14
C ALA A 103 1.61 16.28 10.77
N ASP A 104 1.28 16.26 9.48
CA ASP A 104 0.05 16.75 8.85
C ASP A 104 -1.04 15.68 8.71
N ARG A 105 -0.78 14.43 9.13
CA ARG A 105 -1.69 13.30 8.92
C ARG A 105 -3.08 13.53 9.55
N PRO A 106 -4.16 12.96 8.96
CA PRO A 106 -5.45 12.90 9.64
C PRO A 106 -5.36 12.07 10.94
N ARG A 107 -6.33 12.28 11.84
CA ARG A 107 -6.44 11.57 13.12
C ARG A 107 -7.41 10.38 13.08
N GLU A 108 -8.23 10.31 12.05
CA GLU A 108 -9.32 9.35 11.84
C GLU A 108 -9.49 9.09 10.34
N ILE A 109 -10.15 7.98 10.00
CA ILE A 109 -10.59 7.71 8.62
C ILE A 109 -11.73 8.68 8.28
N PRO A 110 -11.73 9.38 7.13
CA PRO A 110 -12.77 10.34 6.77
C PRO A 110 -14.18 9.78 6.94
N ALA A 111 -15.02 10.48 7.72
CA ALA A 111 -16.37 10.03 8.06
C ALA A 111 -17.25 9.69 6.82
N LEU A 112 -17.02 10.37 5.70
CA LEU A 112 -17.70 10.10 4.43
C LEU A 112 -17.39 8.69 3.87
N LEU A 113 -16.19 8.14 4.08
CA LEU A 113 -15.86 6.74 3.73
C LEU A 113 -16.56 5.75 4.68
N LEU A 114 -16.58 6.06 5.97
CA LEU A 114 -17.21 5.23 7.02
C LEU A 114 -18.74 5.17 6.92
N ALA A 115 -19.36 6.16 6.27
CA ALA A 115 -20.78 6.21 5.96
C ALA A 115 -21.17 5.33 4.75
N GLN A 116 -20.25 5.02 3.83
CA GLN A 116 -20.54 4.40 2.53
C GLN A 116 -20.52 2.85 2.55
N ARG A 117 -20.88 2.25 3.70
CA ARG A 117 -20.60 0.86 4.10
C ARG A 117 -20.94 -0.23 3.09
N GLU A 118 -22.07 -0.13 2.40
CA GLU A 118 -22.50 -1.11 1.38
C GLU A 118 -21.48 -1.27 0.23
N ARG A 119 -20.59 -0.28 0.05
CA ARG A 119 -19.65 -0.16 -1.07
C ARG A 119 -18.23 0.19 -0.58
N THR A 120 -17.94 -0.04 0.71
CA THR A 120 -16.59 0.01 1.28
C THR A 120 -16.27 -1.24 2.09
N VAL A 121 -15.02 -1.69 2.06
CA VAL A 121 -14.54 -2.84 2.86
C VAL A 121 -13.23 -2.47 3.54
N PHE A 122 -13.22 -2.49 4.87
CA PHE A 122 -12.08 -2.03 5.66
C PHE A 122 -11.61 -3.09 6.64
N THR A 123 -10.29 -3.30 6.69
CA THR A 123 -9.61 -4.15 7.67
C THR A 123 -8.53 -3.37 8.40
N PRO A 124 -8.34 -3.55 9.73
CA PRO A 124 -7.37 -2.78 10.50
C PRO A 124 -5.95 -3.38 10.41
N HIS A 125 -5.23 -3.10 9.32
CA HIS A 125 -3.82 -3.49 9.10
C HIS A 125 -3.56 -5.00 9.23
N LEU A 126 -4.48 -5.82 8.72
CA LEU A 126 -4.49 -7.27 8.87
C LEU A 126 -3.64 -8.01 7.81
N GLY A 127 -3.01 -7.31 6.86
CA GLY A 127 -2.21 -7.91 5.80
C GLY A 127 -1.00 -8.77 6.24
N SER A 128 -0.64 -8.73 7.53
CA SER A 128 0.34 -9.65 8.15
C SER A 128 -0.22 -10.47 9.33
N ALA A 129 -1.53 -10.41 9.60
CA ALA A 129 -2.20 -11.03 10.74
C ALA A 129 -2.45 -12.55 10.55
N VAL A 130 -1.45 -13.26 10.03
CA VAL A 130 -1.42 -14.72 9.92
C VAL A 130 -0.47 -15.25 10.99
N THR A 131 -0.96 -16.13 11.86
CA THR A 131 -0.26 -16.58 13.08
C THR A 131 1.18 -17.05 12.84
N GLU A 132 1.42 -17.80 11.76
CA GLU A 132 2.73 -18.36 11.41
C GLU A 132 3.68 -17.27 10.89
N VAL A 133 3.16 -16.30 10.14
CA VAL A 133 3.92 -15.14 9.65
C VAL A 133 4.29 -14.23 10.82
N ARG A 134 3.38 -14.00 11.76
CA ARG A 134 3.62 -13.23 12.99
C ARG A 134 4.75 -13.84 13.83
N LYS A 135 4.67 -15.14 14.12
CA LYS A 135 5.70 -15.88 14.87
C LYS A 135 7.09 -15.73 14.25
N GLU A 136 7.22 -15.81 12.92
CA GLU A 136 8.53 -15.69 12.27
C GLU A 136 9.01 -14.23 12.12
N ILE A 137 8.11 -13.23 12.06
CA ILE A 137 8.47 -11.80 12.22
C ILE A 137 9.05 -11.56 13.63
N GLU A 138 8.36 -12.06 14.66
CA GLU A 138 8.76 -11.94 16.07
C GLU A 138 10.08 -12.68 16.34
N ARG A 139 10.25 -13.88 15.78
CA ARG A 139 11.51 -14.63 15.81
C ARG A 139 12.66 -13.89 15.12
N ALA A 140 12.42 -13.32 13.94
CA ALA A 140 13.43 -12.55 13.23
C ALA A 140 13.88 -11.34 14.04
N ALA A 141 12.94 -10.58 14.64
CA ALA A 141 13.27 -9.46 15.53
C ALA A 141 14.12 -9.92 16.74
N ALA A 142 13.71 -10.98 17.44
CA ALA A 142 14.44 -11.52 18.58
C ALA A 142 15.87 -11.99 18.21
N LEU A 143 16.04 -12.65 17.06
CA LEU A 143 17.36 -13.09 16.59
C LEU A 143 18.29 -11.92 16.24
N ASN A 144 17.77 -10.81 15.70
CA ASN A 144 18.57 -9.62 15.44
C ASN A 144 18.99 -8.91 16.75
N ILE A 145 18.13 -8.92 17.78
CA ILE A 145 18.48 -8.42 19.13
C ILE A 145 19.59 -9.28 19.75
N VAL A 146 19.49 -10.61 19.65
CA VAL A 146 20.54 -11.54 20.14
C VAL A 146 21.86 -11.37 19.37
N ASP A 147 21.82 -11.12 18.06
CA ASP A 147 23.02 -10.81 17.28
C ASP A 147 23.71 -9.54 17.82
N VAL A 148 22.98 -8.44 18.04
CA VAL A 148 23.52 -7.18 18.60
C VAL A 148 24.08 -7.36 20.02
N LEU A 149 23.34 -8.00 20.92
CA LEU A 149 23.77 -8.22 22.31
C LEU A 149 24.99 -9.13 22.45
N GLN A 150 25.36 -9.85 21.39
CA GLN A 150 26.55 -10.70 21.31
C GLN A 150 27.64 -10.10 20.39
N GLY A 151 27.61 -8.78 20.16
CA GLY A 151 28.63 -8.04 19.41
C GLY A 151 28.63 -8.32 17.90
N ARG A 152 27.62 -9.02 17.36
CA ARG A 152 27.51 -9.34 15.93
C ARG A 152 26.65 -8.31 15.20
N ARG A 153 26.93 -8.13 13.91
CA ARG A 153 26.09 -7.35 13.01
C ARG A 153 24.74 -8.08 12.77
N PRO A 154 23.59 -7.47 13.07
CA PRO A 154 22.28 -8.09 12.85
C PRO A 154 22.01 -8.33 11.36
N ARG A 155 21.42 -9.49 11.04
CA ARG A 155 21.13 -9.95 9.66
C ARG A 155 20.19 -9.02 8.88
N ASN A 156 19.29 -8.33 9.57
CA ASN A 156 18.31 -7.41 8.99
C ASN A 156 18.63 -5.94 9.31
N ALA A 157 19.92 -5.60 9.49
CA ALA A 157 20.37 -4.22 9.71
C ALA A 157 19.90 -3.27 8.58
N VAL A 158 19.22 -2.19 8.97
CA VAL A 158 18.84 -1.08 8.08
C VAL A 158 19.59 0.17 8.56
N GLY A 159 20.29 0.86 7.66
CA GLY A 159 20.92 2.17 7.93
C GLY A 159 22.15 2.18 8.86
N MET A 160 22.44 1.11 9.60
CA MET A 160 23.59 1.06 10.51
C MET A 160 24.91 0.74 9.80
N GLU A 161 25.84 1.69 9.83
CA GLU A 161 27.23 1.35 10.14
C GLU A 161 27.28 0.91 11.60
N VAL A 162 27.69 -0.34 11.84
CA VAL A 162 27.89 -0.86 13.20
C VAL A 162 29.36 -0.62 13.55
N SER A 163 29.66 0.52 14.15
CA SER A 163 30.91 0.68 14.87
C SER A 163 30.99 -0.39 15.96
N SER A 164 32.14 -1.06 16.06
CA SER A 164 32.32 -2.15 17.01
C SER A 164 32.17 -1.64 18.44
N VAL A 165 31.18 -2.15 19.17
CA VAL A 165 31.08 -1.94 20.61
C VAL A 165 32.19 -2.75 21.27
N SER A 166 33.35 -2.12 21.46
CA SER A 166 34.43 -2.66 22.27
C SER A 166 33.96 -2.76 23.72
N THR A 167 34.09 -3.94 24.31
CA THR A 167 33.79 -4.24 25.71
C THR A 167 34.91 -3.75 26.64
#